data_AF-A0A9E6RS39-F1
#
_entry.id   AF-A0A9E6RS39-F1
#
_cell.length_a   1.000
_cell.length_b   1.000
_cell.length_c   1.000
_cell.angle_alpha   90.00
_cell.angle_beta   90.00
_cell.angle_gamma   90.00
#
_symmetry.space_group_name_H-M   'P 1'
#
loop_
_entity.id
_entity.type
_entity.pdbx_description
1 polymer ?
#
loop_
_entity_poly.entity_id
_entity_poly.type
_entity_poly.pdbx_seq_one_letter_code
_entity_poly.pdbx_strand_id
1 'polypeptide(L)' 'MAAPINTNATNLEGQVFEVMQALQSLELAVPTETRPNQVTINPDFEALTVALAVTLPITFVTGNGGRMEVSAGTYL' A
#
# COMPACT_ATOMS: atom_id res chain seq x y z
N MET A 1 -9.52 14.14 3.29
CA MET A 1 -8.90 13.70 2.02
C MET A 1 -7.41 13.65 2.24
N ALA A 2 -6.78 12.48 2.12
CA ALA A 2 -5.32 12.36 2.25
C ALA A 2 -4.63 13.14 1.13
N ALA A 3 -3.51 13.79 1.43
CA ALA A 3 -2.74 14.51 0.44
C ALA A 3 -2.21 13.54 -0.65
N PRO A 4 -2.13 13.96 -1.92
CA PRO A 4 -1.55 13.13 -2.97
C PRO A 4 -0.09 12.79 -2.64
N ILE A 5 0.26 11.50 -2.79
CA ILE A 5 1.64 11.02 -2.62
C ILE A 5 2.42 11.41 -3.89
N ASN A 6 3.37 12.34 -3.76
CA ASN A 6 4.25 12.74 -4.85
C ASN A 6 5.57 11.98 -4.76
N THR A 7 5.90 11.24 -5.82
CA THR A 7 7.17 10.52 -5.96
C THR A 7 8.20 11.38 -6.71
N ASN A 8 9.45 11.41 -6.23
CA ASN A 8 10.57 12.10 -6.87
C ASN A 8 11.45 11.15 -7.69
N ALA A 9 11.32 9.83 -7.51
CA ALA A 9 12.09 8.86 -8.26
C ALA A 9 11.74 8.87 -9.76
N THR A 10 12.76 8.73 -10.61
CA THR A 10 12.60 8.66 -12.08
C THR A 10 12.37 7.23 -12.58
N ASN A 11 12.69 6.24 -11.76
CA ASN A 11 12.58 4.82 -12.09
C ASN A 11 11.33 4.23 -11.44
N LEU A 12 10.65 3.31 -12.13
CA LEU A 12 9.40 2.71 -11.65
C LEU A 12 9.58 2.04 -10.28
N GLU A 13 10.69 1.32 -10.09
CA GLU A 13 11.02 0.64 -8.85
C GLU A 13 11.19 1.63 -7.69
N GLY A 14 11.82 2.79 -7.96
CA GLY A 14 11.98 3.85 -6.98
C GLY A 14 10.67 4.54 -6.64
N GLN A 15 9.78 4.73 -7.62
CA GLN A 15 8.44 5.28 -7.40
C GLN A 15 7.59 4.34 -6.54
N VAL A 16 7.64 3.04 -6.81
CA VAL A 16 6.95 2.03 -6.00
C VAL A 16 7.47 2.06 -4.55
N PHE A 17 8.78 2.16 -4.36
CA PHE A 17 9.36 2.25 -3.02
C PHE A 17 8.89 3.49 -2.26
N GLU A 18 8.89 4.68 -2.89
CA GLU A 18 8.44 5.92 -2.26
C GLU A 18 6.94 5.87 -1.90
N VAL A 19 6.11 5.28 -2.76
CA VAL A 19 4.69 5.06 -2.47
C VAL A 19 4.52 4.14 -1.26
N MET A 20 5.25 3.02 -1.21
CA MET A 20 5.18 2.09 -0.08
C MET A 20 5.65 2.74 1.22
N GLN A 21 6.71 3.55 1.18
CA GLN A 21 7.19 4.30 2.35
C GLN A 21 6.13 5.29 2.86
N ALA A 22 5.48 6.01 1.96
CA ALA A 22 4.41 6.94 2.31
C ALA A 22 3.20 6.21 2.92
N LEU A 23 2.82 5.06 2.36
CA LEU A 23 1.73 4.23 2.89
C LEU A 23 2.08 3.65 4.27
N GLN A 24 3.30 3.17 4.48
CA GLN A 24 3.76 2.70 5.78
C GLN A 24 3.75 3.83 6.82
N SER A 25 4.17 5.04 6.43
CA SER A 25 4.12 6.20 7.32
C SER A 25 2.69 6.58 7.70
N LEU A 26 1.73 6.43 6.79
CA LEU A 26 0.31 6.64 7.09
C LEU A 26 -0.23 5.59 8.06
N GLU A 27 0.16 4.32 7.92
CA GLU A 27 -0.20 3.27 8.89
C GLU A 27 0.40 3.52 10.27
N LEU A 28 1.66 3.97 10.33
CA LEU A 28 2.30 4.33 11.60
C LEU A 28 1.64 5.52 12.29
N ALA A 29 0.98 6.41 11.55
CA ALA A 29 0.19 7.51 12.11
C ALA A 29 -1.12 7.06 12.79
N VAL A 30 -1.57 5.83 12.50
CA VAL A 30 -2.73 5.22 13.16
C VAL A 30 -2.33 4.73 14.56
N PRO A 31 -3.20 4.89 15.58
CA PRO A 31 -2.98 4.33 16.91
C PRO A 31 -2.65 2.84 16.84
N THR A 32 -1.72 2.39 17.68
CA THR A 32 -1.22 1.00 17.68
C THR A 32 -2.32 -0.05 17.88
N GLU A 33 -3.42 0.30 18.53
CA GLU A 33 -4.56 -0.61 18.79
C GLU A 33 -5.41 -0.89 17.55
N THR A 34 -5.45 0.05 16.60
CA THR A 34 -6.26 -0.04 15.38
C THR A 34 -5.42 -0.07 14.11
N ARG A 35 -4.09 -0.09 14.24
CA ARG A 35 -3.16 -0.06 13.12
C ARG A 35 -3.32 -1.31 12.27
N PRO A 36 -3.79 -1.19 11.02
CA PRO A 36 -3.68 -2.27 10.06
C PRO A 36 -2.20 -2.36 9.69
N ASN A 37 -1.56 -3.50 9.94
CA ASN A 37 -0.14 -3.69 9.63
C ASN A 37 0.00 -4.24 8.20
N GLN A 38 -0.48 -3.48 7.21
CA GLN A 38 -0.64 -3.99 5.84
C GLN A 38 0.58 -3.70 4.97
N VAL A 39 1.44 -2.74 5.34
CA VAL A 39 2.69 -2.45 4.62
C VAL A 39 3.89 -2.86 5.46
N THR A 40 4.71 -3.74 4.91
CA THR A 40 6.01 -4.12 5.49
C THR A 40 7.12 -3.87 4.47
N ILE A 41 8.13 -3.10 4.89
CA ILE A 41 9.33 -2.81 4.10
C ILE A 41 10.51 -3.45 4.82
N ASN A 42 11.13 -4.45 4.17
CA ASN A 42 12.29 -5.17 4.67
C ASN A 42 13.50 -4.91 3.75
N PRO A 43 14.32 -3.90 4.03
CA PRO A 43 15.57 -3.68 3.32
C PRO A 43 16.62 -4.70 3.79
N ASP A 44 17.25 -5.39 2.84
CA ASP A 44 18.42 -6.23 3.04
C ASP A 44 19.65 -5.53 2.45
N PHE A 45 20.47 -4.96 3.32
CA PHE A 45 21.67 -4.22 2.95
C PHE A 45 22.85 -5.14 2.58
N GLU A 46 22.81 -6.41 2.97
CA GLU A 46 23.86 -7.38 2.63
C GLU A 46 23.64 -7.92 1.21
N ALA A 47 22.38 -8.20 0.86
CA ALA A 47 21.98 -8.62 -0.48
C ALA A 47 21.71 -7.45 -1.45
N LEU A 48 21.70 -6.21 -0.96
CA LEU A 48 21.31 -5.00 -1.71
C LEU A 48 19.91 -5.13 -2.35
N THR A 49 18.98 -5.75 -1.63
CA THR A 49 17.59 -5.93 -2.09
C THR A 49 16.61 -5.32 -1.11
N VAL A 50 15.42 -4.97 -1.60
CA VAL A 50 14.32 -4.48 -0.75
C VAL A 50 13.10 -5.35 -1.00
N ALA A 51 12.63 -6.02 0.05
CA ALA A 51 11.39 -6.76 0.03
C ALA A 51 10.23 -5.86 0.47
N LEU A 52 9.21 -5.75 -0.38
CA LEU A 52 7.99 -4.97 -0.13
C LEU A 52 6.80 -5.93 -0.06
N ALA A 53 6.13 -5.97 1.08
CA ALA A 53 4.88 -6.72 1.25
C ALA A 53 3.74 -5.73 1.53
N VAL A 54 2.72 -5.74 0.67
CA VAL A 54 1.51 -4.93 0.84
C VAL A 54 0.28 -5.83 0.80
N THR A 55 -0.64 -5.64 1.74
CA THR A 55 -1.94 -6.32 1.74
C THR A 55 -3.04 -5.30 1.43
N LEU A 56 -3.58 -5.38 0.21
CA LEU A 56 -4.67 -4.51 -0.22
C LEU A 56 -6.01 -5.21 -0.01
N PRO A 57 -6.96 -4.61 0.73
CA PRO A 57 -8.30 -5.15 0.87
C PRO A 57 -9.09 -4.90 -0.43
N ILE A 58 -9.03 -5.86 -1.35
CA ILE A 58 -9.84 -5.85 -2.59
C ILE A 58 -11.01 -6.81 -2.38
N THR A 59 -12.23 -6.30 -2.41
CA THR A 59 -13.44 -7.11 -2.35
C THR A 59 -14.07 -7.23 -3.74
N PHE A 60 -14.25 -8.46 -4.18
CA PHE A 60 -14.98 -8.77 -5.40
C PHE A 60 -16.46 -8.94 -5.04
N VAL A 61 -17.30 -8.07 -5.56
CA VAL A 61 -18.76 -8.17 -5.40
C VAL A 61 -19.34 -8.48 -6.77
N THR A 62 -20.20 -9.50 -6.86
CA THR A 62 -20.99 -9.72 -8.07
C THR A 62 -22.09 -8.66 -8.14
N GLY A 63 -21.95 -7.73 -9.08
CA GLY A 63 -22.94 -6.72 -9.38
C GLY A 63 -24.15 -7.31 -10.12
N ASN A 64 -25.24 -6.55 -10.17
CA ASN A 64 -26.49 -7.00 -10.77
C ASN A 64 -26.28 -7.34 -12.27
N GLY A 65 -26.73 -8.53 -12.69
CA GLY A 65 -26.54 -9.02 -14.06
C GLY A 65 -25.25 -9.81 -14.34
N GLY A 66 -24.56 -10.31 -13.31
CA GLY A 66 -23.42 -11.22 -13.46
C GLY A 66 -22.09 -10.53 -13.82
N ARG A 67 -22.01 -9.22 -13.64
CA ARG A 67 -20.77 -8.46 -13.83
C ARG A 67 -19.95 -8.53 -12.54
N MET A 68 -18.66 -8.82 -12.65
CA MET A 68 -17.75 -8.69 -11.51
C MET A 68 -17.46 -7.21 -11.28
N GLU A 69 -17.85 -6.71 -10.11
CA GLU A 69 -17.55 -5.37 -9.65
C GLU A 69 -16.39 -5.47 -8.65
N VAL A 70 -15.27 -4.84 -8.99
CA VAL A 70 -14.08 -4.78 -8.12
C VAL A 70 -14.24 -3.54 -7.27
N SER A 71 -14.57 -3.72 -6.00
CA SER A 71 -14.56 -2.62 -5.03
C SER A 71 -13.25 -2.69 -4.25
N ALA A 72 -12.45 -1.63 -4.32
CA ALA A 72 -11.39 -1.46 -3.35
C ALA A 72 -12.04 -1.13 -2.00
N GLY A 73 -11.70 -1.88 -0.95
CA GLY A 73 -12.06 -1.51 0.41
C GLY A 73 -11.34 -0.23 0.83
N THR A 74 -11.90 0.49 1.79
CA THR A 74 -11.25 1.70 2.33
C THR A 74 -9.91 1.33 2.93
N TYR A 75 -8.84 1.86 2.34
CA TYR A 75 -7.50 1.81 2.91
C TYR A 75 -7.31 3.09 3.72
N LEU A 76 -7.72 3.02 5.01
CA LEU A 76 -7.86 4.12 5.96
C LEU A 76 -8.96 5.15 5.61
#